data_AF-A0ABD3PHF4-F1
#
_entry.id   AF-A0ABD3PHF4-F1
#
_cell.length_a   1.000
_cell.length_b   1.000
_cell.length_c   1.000
_cell.angle_alpha   90.00
_cell.angle_beta   90.00
_cell.angle_gamma   90.00
#
_symmetry.space_group_name_H-M   'P 1'
#
loop_
_entity.id
_entity.type
_entity.pdbx_description
1 polymer ?
#
loop_
_entity_poly.entity_id
_entity_poly.type
_entity_poly.pdbx_seq_one_letter_code
_entity_poly.pdbx_strand_id
1 'polypeptide(L)'
;MSFFERIAARSESINSLLCVGLDPHTSELAPYYDRPSASDDNDDNDDDDVDRRDEERAEAAYRFCARIIDATYPHVACYKPNAAFFEALGHRRGMSTLRRVIERIHVRHGDGDGDGDDGDRAPVLLDVKRGDIGSTAEAYADACYELGADGVTLSPLMGWDSVRPFVTGKYSDRGAFVLCKTSNPGSNDILALPLRGEDGALFERIARLADEWSRRAETESPSHHPAAPSYSSSPSPPPPPPRLGLVVGATDPHALSRARKAAGERTWILAPGVGAQGADLDDACRAGLNDDGTCLLVPVSRGVSSASDPGEEARRLKDGINAARAAIAKNGRREEKGRRTTAAAAARGGDDDDDGGGRTTTMAPYQREFLEFSLGEGVLKFGSFVLKSGRTSPYFFNAGLFSSGSALHKLGRSYASAIMDSELVDEDGKVKFDVVFGPAYKGISLGAVVCAALYSDFGIDAGFAYNRKEAKNHGEGGILVGSSMTGKRVLIVDDVITAGTAIRESYDLLGSIGATPVGVAIALDRAERVSLDDPLSAVQAVARDMAIPVISIVALPQLQEYLRLSPGYGEDVLKQVKEYRSKYGV
;
A
#
# COMPACT_ATOMS: atom_id res chain seq x y z
N MET A 1 8.33 27.75 13.01
CA MET A 1 7.70 26.45 12.72
C MET A 1 8.60 25.68 11.77
N SER A 2 8.72 24.38 11.97
CA SER A 2 9.35 23.46 11.02
C SER A 2 8.53 23.33 9.73
N PHE A 3 9.12 22.74 8.69
CA PHE A 3 8.45 22.44 7.43
C PHE A 3 7.17 21.61 7.60
N PHE A 4 7.21 20.51 8.35
CA PHE A 4 6.04 19.64 8.54
C PHE A 4 4.96 20.27 9.43
N GLU A 5 5.34 21.13 10.38
CA GLU A 5 4.37 21.96 11.12
C GLU A 5 3.65 22.94 10.18
N ARG A 6 4.37 23.58 9.26
CA ARG A 6 3.77 24.49 8.28
C ARG A 6 2.86 23.76 7.30
N ILE A 7 3.24 22.57 6.84
CA ILE A 7 2.34 21.73 6.03
C ILE A 7 1.07 21.40 6.84
N ALA A 8 1.21 20.92 8.08
CA ALA A 8 0.07 20.56 8.92
C ALA A 8 -0.88 21.76 9.15
N ALA A 9 -0.32 22.91 9.55
CA ALA A 9 -1.07 24.14 9.80
C ALA A 9 -1.79 24.64 8.53
N ARG A 10 -1.08 24.67 7.38
CA ARG A 10 -1.70 25.04 6.11
C ARG A 10 -2.80 24.06 5.74
N SER A 11 -2.52 22.76 5.78
CA SER A 11 -3.49 21.70 5.47
C SER A 11 -4.76 21.79 6.32
N GLU A 12 -4.64 22.13 7.59
CA GLU A 12 -5.77 22.36 8.48
C GLU A 12 -6.54 23.63 8.09
N SER A 13 -5.85 24.78 7.97
CA SER A 13 -6.46 26.08 7.68
C SER A 13 -7.30 26.11 6.40
N ILE A 14 -6.82 25.46 5.34
CA ILE A 14 -7.52 25.42 4.05
C ILE A 14 -8.26 24.09 3.83
N ASN A 15 -8.22 23.17 4.79
CA ASN A 15 -8.77 21.82 4.69
C ASN A 15 -8.36 21.11 3.37
N SER A 16 -7.06 20.95 3.15
CA SER A 16 -6.52 20.34 1.93
C SER A 16 -5.25 19.53 2.20
N LEU A 17 -5.07 18.44 1.46
CA LEU A 17 -3.81 17.69 1.35
C LEU A 17 -3.28 17.68 -0.10
N LEU A 18 -3.84 18.53 -0.96
CA LEU A 18 -3.39 18.66 -2.34
C LEU A 18 -2.01 19.31 -2.39
N CYS A 19 -1.11 18.70 -3.14
CA CYS A 19 0.15 19.30 -3.53
C CYS A 19 0.13 19.56 -5.03
N VAL A 20 0.55 20.75 -5.49
CA VAL A 20 0.58 21.06 -6.93
C VAL A 20 2.01 21.06 -7.44
N GLY A 21 2.27 20.23 -8.45
CA GLY A 21 3.56 20.19 -9.13
C GLY A 21 3.70 21.33 -10.13
N LEU A 22 4.88 21.92 -10.21
CA LEU A 22 5.21 23.00 -11.16
C LEU A 22 6.34 22.53 -12.06
N ASP A 23 5.93 21.96 -13.20
CA ASP A 23 6.79 21.24 -14.13
C ASP A 23 6.64 21.87 -15.54
N PRO A 24 7.28 23.03 -15.83
CA PRO A 24 7.11 23.75 -17.09
C PRO A 24 7.71 22.99 -18.28
N HIS A 25 6.97 22.02 -18.82
CA HIS A 25 7.41 21.25 -19.98
C HIS A 25 7.46 22.15 -21.22
N THR A 26 8.51 22.04 -22.03
CA THR A 26 8.70 22.91 -23.21
C THR A 26 7.52 22.87 -24.18
N SER A 27 6.84 21.73 -24.31
CA SER A 27 5.62 21.57 -25.12
C SER A 27 4.39 22.30 -24.59
N GLU A 28 4.37 22.69 -23.30
CA GLU A 28 3.25 23.41 -22.67
C GLU A 28 3.48 24.94 -22.66
N LEU A 29 4.67 25.41 -23.07
CA LEU A 29 5.04 26.83 -23.00
C LEU A 29 4.58 27.65 -24.21
N ALA A 30 4.19 27.01 -25.32
CA ALA A 30 3.78 27.69 -26.55
C ALA A 30 2.73 28.82 -26.33
N PRO A 31 1.72 28.68 -25.46
CA PRO A 31 0.73 29.73 -25.21
C PRO A 31 1.26 30.94 -24.41
N TYR A 32 2.46 30.86 -23.83
CA TYR A 32 2.98 31.84 -22.87
C TYR A 32 4.08 32.74 -23.44
N TYR A 33 4.42 32.56 -24.72
CA TYR A 33 5.28 33.49 -25.46
C TYR A 33 4.49 34.74 -25.87
N ASP A 34 5.15 35.90 -25.86
CA ASP A 34 4.50 37.18 -26.15
C ASP A 34 4.06 37.35 -27.63
N ARG A 35 4.55 36.52 -28.58
CA ARG A 35 4.13 36.52 -30.01
C ARG A 35 4.37 35.17 -30.73
N PRO A 36 3.60 34.83 -31.78
CA PRO A 36 3.95 33.75 -32.70
C PRO A 36 5.20 34.16 -33.49
N SER A 37 6.16 33.26 -33.65
CA SER A 37 7.36 33.49 -34.46
C SER A 37 6.94 33.82 -35.90
N ALA A 38 7.01 35.08 -36.27
CA ALA A 38 6.84 35.54 -37.63
C ALA A 38 8.02 36.44 -37.99
N SER A 39 9.11 35.80 -38.43
CA SER A 39 9.94 36.21 -39.56
C SER A 39 11.12 35.24 -39.67
N ASP A 40 11.07 34.38 -40.68
CA ASP A 40 12.25 33.81 -41.36
C ASP A 40 13.05 34.96 -41.99
N ASP A 41 13.65 35.84 -41.19
CA ASP A 41 14.59 36.83 -41.68
C ASP A 41 15.99 36.44 -41.23
N ASN A 42 16.73 35.90 -42.20
CA ASN A 42 18.15 35.61 -42.17
C ASN A 42 18.92 36.84 -41.65
N ASP A 43 19.47 36.76 -40.46
CA ASP A 43 20.63 37.57 -40.08
C ASP A 43 21.54 36.74 -39.17
N ASP A 44 22.65 36.27 -39.75
CA ASP A 44 23.64 35.38 -39.16
C ASP A 44 24.46 36.10 -38.05
N ASN A 45 23.86 36.28 -36.87
CA ASN A 45 24.60 36.56 -35.62
C ASN A 45 24.15 35.61 -34.51
N ASP A 46 24.92 34.53 -34.37
CA ASP A 46 24.52 33.29 -33.68
C ASP A 46 24.43 33.35 -32.13
N ASP A 47 25.01 34.34 -31.45
CA ASP A 47 25.01 34.39 -29.96
C ASP A 47 23.86 35.22 -29.35
N ASP A 48 23.54 36.40 -29.92
CA ASP A 48 22.50 37.29 -29.38
C ASP A 48 21.08 36.70 -29.54
N ASP A 49 20.86 35.87 -30.56
CA ASP A 49 19.57 35.22 -30.80
C ASP A 49 19.36 33.98 -29.90
N VAL A 50 20.44 33.37 -29.39
CA VAL A 50 20.35 32.26 -28.41
C VAL A 50 19.97 32.79 -27.02
N ASP A 51 20.61 33.84 -26.52
CA ASP A 51 20.28 34.40 -25.19
C ASP A 51 18.84 34.94 -25.17
N ARG A 52 18.37 35.55 -26.26
CA ARG A 52 16.98 36.00 -26.41
C ARG A 52 15.99 34.84 -26.35
N ARG A 53 16.24 33.73 -27.07
CA ARG A 53 15.37 32.53 -27.03
C ARG A 53 15.32 31.91 -25.64
N ASP A 54 16.46 31.83 -24.94
CA ASP A 54 16.51 31.27 -23.58
C ASP A 54 15.80 32.19 -22.57
N GLU A 55 15.89 33.51 -22.73
CA GLU A 55 15.12 34.48 -21.95
C GLU A 55 13.61 34.33 -22.18
N GLU A 56 13.16 34.23 -23.43
CA GLU A 56 11.75 34.03 -23.77
C GLU A 56 11.20 32.71 -23.19
N ARG A 57 11.96 31.62 -23.29
CA ARG A 57 11.61 30.32 -22.71
C ARG A 57 11.51 30.38 -21.19
N ALA A 58 12.48 31.04 -20.55
CA ALA A 58 12.52 31.19 -19.09
C ALA A 58 11.37 32.06 -18.57
N GLU A 59 10.98 33.09 -19.31
CA GLU A 59 9.84 33.95 -18.97
C GLU A 59 8.50 33.24 -19.23
N ALA A 60 8.37 32.49 -20.32
CA ALA A 60 7.21 31.65 -20.58
C ALA A 60 7.00 30.61 -19.47
N ALA A 61 8.08 29.98 -18.99
CA ALA A 61 8.05 29.05 -17.87
C ALA A 61 7.62 29.72 -16.55
N TYR A 62 8.09 30.95 -16.28
CA TYR A 62 7.64 31.73 -15.13
C TYR A 62 6.14 32.01 -15.21
N ARG A 63 5.64 32.50 -16.35
CA ARG A 63 4.21 32.82 -16.55
C ARG A 63 3.31 31.60 -16.45
N PHE A 64 3.75 30.47 -17.01
CA PHE A 64 3.09 29.18 -16.86
C PHE A 64 2.91 28.82 -15.38
N CYS A 65 4.00 28.88 -14.60
CA CYS A 65 3.94 28.58 -13.16
C CYS A 65 3.09 29.60 -12.40
N ALA A 66 3.26 30.89 -12.67
CA ALA A 66 2.53 31.97 -12.00
C ALA A 66 1.01 31.84 -12.20
N ARG A 67 0.55 31.55 -13.42
CA ARG A 67 -0.87 31.29 -13.70
C ARG A 67 -1.41 30.13 -12.85
N ILE A 68 -0.66 29.03 -12.76
CA ILE A 68 -1.08 27.86 -11.97
C ILE A 68 -1.12 28.21 -10.48
N ILE A 69 -0.09 28.90 -9.96
CA ILE A 69 -0.04 29.31 -8.56
C ILE A 69 -1.26 30.18 -8.23
N ASP A 70 -1.48 31.25 -9.01
CA ASP A 70 -2.55 32.21 -8.76
C ASP A 70 -3.94 31.55 -8.79
N ALA A 71 -4.17 30.62 -9.73
CA ALA A 71 -5.44 29.92 -9.84
C ALA A 71 -5.66 28.87 -8.73
N THR A 72 -4.60 28.27 -8.18
CA THR A 72 -4.71 27.10 -7.30
C THR A 72 -4.45 27.40 -5.82
N TYR A 73 -3.87 28.56 -5.49
CA TYR A 73 -3.42 28.89 -4.13
C TYR A 73 -4.45 28.62 -3.01
N PRO A 74 -5.76 28.94 -3.16
CA PRO A 74 -6.77 28.68 -2.13
C PRO A 74 -7.02 27.19 -1.82
N HIS A 75 -6.50 26.29 -2.64
CA HIS A 75 -6.78 24.85 -2.59
C HIS A 75 -5.55 24.00 -2.28
N VAL A 76 -4.36 24.60 -2.23
CA VAL A 76 -3.08 23.89 -2.21
C VAL A 76 -2.40 23.95 -0.85
N ALA A 77 -2.06 22.78 -0.31
CA ALA A 77 -1.34 22.64 0.94
C ALA A 77 0.17 22.84 0.78
N CYS A 78 0.72 22.50 -0.39
CA CYS A 78 2.15 22.57 -0.70
C CYS A 78 2.36 22.70 -2.21
N TYR A 79 3.34 23.49 -2.65
CA TYR A 79 3.78 23.48 -4.05
C TYR A 79 5.06 22.67 -4.20
N LYS A 80 5.22 22.00 -5.34
CA LYS A 80 6.35 21.10 -5.61
C LYS A 80 6.98 21.34 -6.98
N PRO A 81 7.77 22.42 -7.16
CA PRO A 81 8.55 22.61 -8.38
C PRO A 81 9.60 21.49 -8.53
N ASN A 82 9.71 20.92 -9.73
CA ASN A 82 10.75 19.94 -10.04
C ASN A 82 11.91 20.62 -10.77
N ALA A 83 13.08 20.61 -10.13
CA ALA A 83 14.25 21.37 -10.57
C ALA A 83 14.70 21.00 -11.99
N ALA A 84 14.49 19.75 -12.43
CA ALA A 84 14.93 19.28 -13.74
C ALA A 84 14.36 20.12 -14.90
N PHE A 85 13.10 20.57 -14.80
CA PHE A 85 12.48 21.38 -15.86
C PHE A 85 13.05 22.79 -15.93
N PHE A 86 13.56 23.31 -14.81
CA PHE A 86 14.20 24.62 -14.76
C PHE A 86 15.68 24.54 -15.13
N GLU A 87 16.39 23.49 -14.70
CA GLU A 87 17.76 23.20 -15.13
C GLU A 87 17.85 23.06 -16.67
N ALA A 88 16.83 22.47 -17.30
CA ALA A 88 16.72 22.35 -18.75
C ALA A 88 16.53 23.68 -19.51
N LEU A 89 16.22 24.78 -18.80
CA LEU A 89 16.14 26.15 -19.35
C LEU A 89 17.49 26.89 -19.26
N GLY A 90 18.56 26.19 -18.83
CA GLY A 90 19.90 26.74 -18.74
C GLY A 90 20.27 27.28 -17.35
N HIS A 91 21.57 27.29 -17.07
CA HIS A 91 22.11 27.53 -15.72
C HIS A 91 21.83 28.93 -15.16
N ARG A 92 21.86 29.99 -15.98
CA ARG A 92 21.58 31.37 -15.51
C ARG A 92 20.09 31.65 -15.42
N ARG A 93 19.38 31.56 -16.53
CA ARG A 93 17.98 31.97 -16.66
C ARG A 93 17.03 30.98 -15.99
N GLY A 94 17.24 29.68 -16.17
CA GLY A 94 16.41 28.64 -15.58
C GLY A 94 16.39 28.64 -14.05
N MET A 95 17.55 28.71 -13.41
CA MET A 95 17.63 28.80 -11.94
C MET A 95 17.11 30.13 -11.39
N SER A 96 17.30 31.23 -12.13
CA SER A 96 16.68 32.52 -11.79
C SER A 96 15.15 32.45 -11.87
N THR A 97 14.60 31.80 -12.90
CA THR A 97 13.16 31.54 -13.03
C THR A 97 12.64 30.67 -11.89
N LEU A 98 13.34 29.60 -11.51
CA LEU A 98 12.95 28.78 -10.37
C LEU A 98 12.89 29.61 -9.08
N ARG A 99 13.88 30.47 -8.83
CA ARG A 99 13.85 31.40 -7.68
C ARG A 99 12.61 32.29 -7.72
N ARG A 100 12.33 32.94 -8.86
CA ARG A 100 11.15 33.80 -9.05
C ARG A 100 9.84 33.04 -8.81
N VAL A 101 9.75 31.78 -9.23
CA VAL A 101 8.58 30.91 -8.98
C VAL A 101 8.41 30.62 -7.49
N ILE A 102 9.50 30.31 -6.77
CA ILE A 102 9.47 30.10 -5.31
C ILE A 102 9.06 31.39 -4.59
N GLU A 103 9.64 32.52 -4.96
CA GLU A 103 9.26 33.84 -4.43
C GLU A 103 7.77 34.10 -4.65
N ARG A 104 7.22 33.82 -5.85
CA ARG A 104 5.79 33.99 -6.14
C ARG A 104 4.88 33.13 -5.25
N ILE A 105 5.30 31.93 -4.88
CA ILE A 105 4.56 31.07 -3.94
C ILE A 105 4.56 31.67 -2.53
N HIS A 106 5.68 32.25 -2.12
CA HIS A 106 5.86 32.86 -0.80
C HIS A 106 5.25 34.25 -0.65
N VAL A 107 4.90 34.93 -1.76
CA VAL A 107 4.11 36.18 -1.71
C VAL A 107 2.78 35.93 -0.97
N ARG A 108 2.32 36.91 -0.18
CA ARG A 108 1.00 36.86 0.47
C ARG A 108 -0.11 36.93 -0.58
N HIS A 109 -1.08 36.02 -0.50
CA HIS A 109 -2.28 36.03 -1.34
C HIS A 109 -3.50 36.42 -0.49
N GLY A 110 -3.92 37.70 -0.53
CA GLY A 110 -5.08 38.23 0.20
C GLY A 110 -5.07 39.77 0.41
N ASP A 111 -6.23 40.36 0.73
CA ASP A 111 -6.51 41.81 0.79
C ASP A 111 -6.12 42.53 2.12
N GLY A 112 -5.29 41.91 2.98
CA GLY A 112 -5.03 42.41 4.35
C GLY A 112 -3.70 43.15 4.52
N ASP A 113 -3.77 44.41 4.96
CA ASP A 113 -2.61 45.21 5.39
C ASP A 113 -1.85 44.56 6.57
N GLY A 114 -0.54 44.36 6.39
CA GLY A 114 0.42 44.51 7.47
C GLY A 114 0.83 43.28 8.29
N ASP A 115 -0.03 42.70 9.12
CA ASP A 115 0.44 42.00 10.35
C ASP A 115 0.08 40.50 10.49
N GLY A 116 -0.08 39.76 9.39
CA GLY A 116 -0.37 38.31 9.42
C GLY A 116 0.84 37.39 9.69
N ASP A 117 0.63 36.33 10.48
CA ASP A 117 1.60 35.29 10.88
C ASP A 117 2.22 34.53 9.67
N ASP A 118 3.50 34.14 9.78
CA ASP A 118 4.26 33.41 8.75
C ASP A 118 3.71 31.97 8.51
N GLY A 119 2.71 31.57 9.29
CA GLY A 119 2.04 30.27 9.24
C GLY A 119 1.03 30.07 8.10
N ASP A 120 0.60 31.13 7.40
CA ASP A 120 -0.42 31.01 6.34
C ASP A 120 0.16 30.80 4.92
N ARG A 121 1.48 30.95 4.73
CA ARG A 121 2.10 30.75 3.41
C ARG A 121 2.20 29.27 3.04
N ALA A 122 1.89 28.94 1.79
CA ALA A 122 2.08 27.58 1.28
C ALA A 122 3.58 27.18 1.29
N PRO A 123 3.96 26.05 1.91
CA PRO A 123 5.32 25.53 1.85
C PRO A 123 5.75 25.12 0.42
N VAL A 124 7.04 25.25 0.15
CA VAL A 124 7.68 24.80 -1.10
C VAL A 124 8.50 23.53 -0.85
N LEU A 125 8.09 22.44 -1.50
CA LEU A 125 8.84 21.18 -1.56
C LEU A 125 9.60 21.11 -2.89
N LEU A 126 10.90 21.40 -2.87
CA LEU A 126 11.73 21.36 -4.06
C LEU A 126 12.07 19.91 -4.43
N ASP A 127 11.61 19.46 -5.60
CA ASP A 127 11.82 18.09 -6.05
C ASP A 127 13.14 17.96 -6.83
N VAL A 128 14.22 17.65 -6.11
CA VAL A 128 15.62 17.61 -6.60
C VAL A 128 16.29 16.25 -6.52
N LYS A 129 15.76 15.32 -5.71
CA LYS A 129 16.23 13.93 -5.57
C LYS A 129 17.74 13.82 -5.30
N ARG A 130 18.32 14.76 -4.54
CA ARG A 130 19.76 14.78 -4.26
C ARG A 130 20.18 13.63 -3.33
N GLY A 131 21.45 13.28 -3.35
CA GLY A 131 22.07 12.31 -2.46
C GLY A 131 23.57 12.23 -2.78
N ASP A 132 24.40 12.64 -1.83
CA ASP A 132 25.86 12.62 -1.94
C ASP A 132 26.48 12.56 -0.53
N ILE A 133 27.79 12.37 -0.41
CA ILE A 133 28.47 12.28 0.88
C ILE A 133 29.03 13.62 1.37
N GLY A 134 29.09 13.79 2.69
CA GLY A 134 29.87 14.82 3.37
C GLY A 134 29.60 16.25 2.88
N SER A 135 30.66 17.00 2.60
CA SER A 135 30.59 18.40 2.19
C SER A 135 29.80 18.64 0.89
N THR A 136 29.68 17.63 0.03
CA THR A 136 28.88 17.76 -1.20
C THR A 136 27.39 17.83 -0.89
N ALA A 137 26.91 17.02 0.06
CA ALA A 137 25.53 17.10 0.54
C ALA A 137 25.24 18.44 1.25
N GLU A 138 26.21 18.98 1.99
CA GLU A 138 26.11 20.32 2.59
C GLU A 138 25.96 21.41 1.53
N ALA A 139 26.77 21.37 0.46
CA ALA A 139 26.66 22.32 -0.64
C ALA A 139 25.32 22.20 -1.39
N TYR A 140 24.78 20.99 -1.56
CA TYR A 140 23.44 20.81 -2.12
C TYR A 140 22.34 21.33 -1.20
N ALA A 141 22.47 21.14 0.12
CA ALA A 141 21.52 21.70 1.09
C ALA A 141 21.52 23.23 1.03
N ASP A 142 22.70 23.86 1.03
CA ASP A 142 22.86 25.30 0.88
C ASP A 142 22.20 25.79 -0.42
N ALA A 143 22.52 25.18 -1.56
CA ALA A 143 21.94 25.56 -2.84
C ALA A 143 20.40 25.45 -2.88
N CYS A 144 19.82 24.45 -2.23
CA CYS A 144 18.36 24.27 -2.20
C CYS A 144 17.67 25.26 -1.27
N TYR A 145 18.21 25.47 -0.07
CA TYR A 145 17.55 26.31 0.94
C TYR A 145 17.81 27.80 0.76
N GLU A 146 18.95 28.20 0.21
CA GLU A 146 19.19 29.59 -0.24
C GLU A 146 18.31 29.98 -1.44
N LEU A 147 17.86 29.00 -2.24
CA LEU A 147 16.86 29.23 -3.28
C LEU A 147 15.46 29.50 -2.71
N GLY A 148 15.25 29.24 -1.41
CA GLY A 148 13.97 29.43 -0.73
C GLY A 148 13.15 28.16 -0.56
N ALA A 149 13.69 26.96 -0.80
CA ALA A 149 12.94 25.73 -0.50
C ALA A 149 12.63 25.62 1.01
N ASP A 150 11.45 25.11 1.35
CA ASP A 150 11.09 24.78 2.74
C ASP A 150 11.38 23.30 3.04
N GLY A 151 11.29 22.45 2.03
CA GLY A 151 11.78 21.07 2.08
C GLY A 151 12.24 20.57 0.71
N VAL A 152 12.88 19.39 0.69
CA VAL A 152 13.46 18.79 -0.53
C VAL A 152 13.12 17.31 -0.69
N THR A 153 13.28 16.75 -1.89
CA THR A 153 13.30 15.29 -2.10
C THR A 153 14.73 14.75 -2.12
N LEU A 154 14.97 13.59 -1.50
CA LEU A 154 16.31 13.00 -1.34
C LEU A 154 16.33 11.50 -1.66
N SER A 155 17.46 11.01 -2.19
CA SER A 155 17.75 9.58 -2.31
C SER A 155 18.23 9.02 -0.97
N PRO A 156 17.71 7.87 -0.49
CA PRO A 156 18.16 7.27 0.77
C PRO A 156 19.37 6.35 0.61
N LEU A 157 19.80 6.05 -0.63
CA LEU A 157 20.70 4.94 -0.92
C LEU A 157 22.11 5.09 -0.30
N MET A 158 22.52 6.31 -0.02
CA MET A 158 23.83 6.62 0.55
C MET A 158 23.82 6.73 2.08
N GLY A 159 22.68 6.47 2.73
CA GLY A 159 22.58 6.40 4.18
C GLY A 159 22.23 7.72 4.87
N TRP A 160 22.25 7.70 6.21
CA TRP A 160 21.87 8.85 7.03
C TRP A 160 22.79 10.04 6.83
N ASP A 161 24.09 9.82 6.67
CA ASP A 161 25.10 10.87 6.51
C ASP A 161 24.91 11.69 5.22
N SER A 162 24.29 11.14 4.17
CA SER A 162 23.89 11.91 2.99
C SER A 162 22.61 12.74 3.18
N VAL A 163 21.75 12.34 4.13
CA VAL A 163 20.45 13.00 4.41
C VAL A 163 20.58 14.06 5.50
N ARG A 164 21.38 13.77 6.52
CA ARG A 164 21.60 14.59 7.72
C ARG A 164 21.84 16.07 7.45
N PRO A 165 22.68 16.48 6.45
CA PRO A 165 22.93 17.90 6.19
C PRO A 165 21.67 18.69 5.83
N PHE A 166 20.64 18.05 5.30
CA PHE A 166 19.42 18.72 4.85
C PHE A 166 18.43 19.02 5.97
N VAL A 167 18.53 18.36 7.13
CA VAL A 167 17.46 18.37 8.14
C VAL A 167 17.96 18.57 9.58
N THR A 168 19.24 18.88 9.76
CA THR A 168 19.87 19.10 11.07
C THR A 168 20.62 20.45 11.09
N GLY A 169 21.14 20.84 12.26
CA GLY A 169 21.91 22.08 12.41
C GLY A 169 21.12 23.32 12.00
N LYS A 170 21.68 24.14 11.08
CA LYS A 170 21.03 25.35 10.56
C LYS A 170 19.76 25.08 9.75
N TYR A 171 19.54 23.84 9.31
CA TYR A 171 18.35 23.41 8.56
C TYR A 171 17.41 22.53 9.39
N SER A 172 17.50 22.63 10.72
CA SER A 172 16.59 21.94 11.64
C SER A 172 15.14 22.44 11.54
N ASP A 173 14.85 23.56 10.88
CA ASP A 173 13.49 24.03 10.56
C ASP A 173 12.98 23.51 9.20
N ARG A 174 13.85 22.89 8.39
CA ARG A 174 13.53 22.32 7.07
C ARG A 174 13.07 20.87 7.21
N GLY A 175 12.65 20.28 6.10
CA GLY A 175 12.30 18.86 6.04
C GLY A 175 12.65 18.24 4.70
N ALA A 176 12.64 16.91 4.65
CA ALA A 176 12.88 16.20 3.40
C ALA A 176 11.94 15.01 3.22
N PHE A 177 11.62 14.68 1.97
CA PHE A 177 10.95 13.44 1.60
C PHE A 177 11.95 12.49 0.95
N VAL A 178 12.20 11.33 1.56
CA VAL A 178 13.13 10.33 1.00
C VAL A 178 12.41 9.41 0.00
N LEU A 179 13.08 9.07 -1.11
CA LEU A 179 12.53 8.18 -2.12
C LEU A 179 12.36 6.76 -1.56
N CYS A 180 11.12 6.28 -1.44
CA CYS A 180 10.80 5.00 -0.80
C CYS A 180 10.39 3.93 -1.81
N LYS A 181 9.27 4.14 -2.49
CA LYS A 181 8.80 3.30 -3.61
C LYS A 181 8.27 4.21 -4.69
N THR A 182 9.04 4.46 -5.75
CA THR A 182 8.68 5.46 -6.77
C THR A 182 7.55 4.98 -7.68
N SER A 183 6.86 5.90 -8.35
CA SER A 183 5.66 5.61 -9.14
C SER A 183 5.92 4.95 -10.51
N ASN A 184 7.17 4.94 -10.98
CA ASN A 184 7.54 4.34 -12.26
C ASN A 184 7.57 2.80 -12.19
N PRO A 185 7.26 2.09 -13.29
CA PRO A 185 7.28 0.61 -13.33
C PRO A 185 8.61 -0.02 -12.88
N GLY A 186 9.74 0.56 -13.32
CA GLY A 186 11.09 0.10 -12.95
C GLY A 186 11.46 0.29 -11.47
N SER A 187 10.57 0.89 -10.65
CA SER A 187 10.78 0.93 -9.20
C SER A 187 10.89 -0.47 -8.59
N ASN A 188 10.27 -1.48 -9.21
CA ASN A 188 10.30 -2.87 -8.74
C ASN A 188 11.65 -3.55 -8.92
N ASP A 189 12.52 -3.04 -9.80
CA ASP A 189 13.81 -3.66 -10.13
C ASP A 189 14.75 -3.70 -8.90
N ILE A 190 14.62 -2.70 -8.02
CA ILE A 190 15.46 -2.54 -6.82
C ILE A 190 14.61 -2.41 -5.56
N LEU A 191 13.60 -1.55 -5.56
CA LEU A 191 12.90 -1.18 -4.33
C LEU A 191 11.95 -2.29 -3.84
N ALA A 192 11.49 -3.17 -4.73
CA ALA A 192 10.63 -4.32 -4.37
C ALA A 192 11.42 -5.60 -4.05
N LEU A 193 12.76 -5.55 -4.08
CA LEU A 193 13.58 -6.73 -3.76
C LEU A 193 13.39 -7.12 -2.29
N PRO A 194 13.17 -8.42 -2.00
CA PRO A 194 13.10 -8.91 -0.63
C PRO A 194 14.45 -8.78 0.06
N LEU A 195 14.46 -8.35 1.31
CA LEU A 195 15.68 -8.28 2.11
C LEU A 195 15.91 -9.59 2.85
N ARG A 196 17.15 -10.10 2.82
CA ARG A 196 17.49 -11.32 3.54
C ARG A 196 17.59 -11.04 5.04
N GLY A 197 16.81 -11.76 5.84
CA GLY A 197 16.85 -11.65 7.31
C GLY A 197 16.03 -10.49 7.88
N GLU A 198 15.22 -9.82 7.04
CA GLU A 198 14.22 -8.86 7.47
C GLU A 198 12.89 -9.16 6.78
N ASP A 199 11.79 -8.93 7.48
CA ASP A 199 10.48 -9.00 6.86
C ASP A 199 10.27 -7.79 5.94
N GLY A 200 9.94 -8.11 4.70
CA GLY A 200 9.56 -7.12 3.69
C GLY A 200 10.59 -6.87 2.59
N ALA A 201 10.26 -5.90 1.75
CA ALA A 201 11.08 -5.44 0.64
C ALA A 201 11.94 -4.24 1.04
N LEU A 202 12.93 -3.90 0.20
CA LEU A 202 13.82 -2.76 0.42
C LEU A 202 13.06 -1.45 0.69
N PHE A 203 11.94 -1.19 0.02
CA PHE A 203 11.16 0.02 0.27
C PHE A 203 10.57 0.08 1.68
N GLU A 204 10.17 -1.05 2.28
CA GLU A 204 9.68 -1.05 3.68
C GLU A 204 10.82 -0.81 4.67
N ARG A 205 12.04 -1.27 4.33
CA ARG A 205 13.22 -0.90 5.12
C ARG A 205 13.51 0.59 5.02
N ILE A 206 13.41 1.19 3.84
CA ILE A 206 13.55 2.64 3.66
C ILE A 206 12.46 3.37 4.47
N ALA A 207 11.23 2.88 4.46
CA ALA A 207 10.13 3.44 5.24
C ALA A 207 10.44 3.45 6.75
N ARG A 208 10.95 2.34 7.30
CA ARG A 208 11.40 2.25 8.70
C ARG A 208 12.59 3.18 8.98
N LEU A 209 13.56 3.25 8.07
CA LEU A 209 14.73 4.11 8.21
C LEU A 209 14.34 5.59 8.23
N ALA A 210 13.35 6.03 7.45
CA ALA A 210 12.92 7.42 7.46
C ALA A 210 12.38 7.85 8.82
N ASP A 211 11.59 7.01 9.49
CA ASP A 211 11.10 7.28 10.85
C ASP A 211 12.24 7.27 11.88
N GLU A 212 13.16 6.31 11.79
CA GLU A 212 14.36 6.25 12.63
C GLU A 212 15.22 7.51 12.48
N TRP A 213 15.53 7.89 11.24
CA TRP A 213 16.33 9.06 10.89
C TRP A 213 15.62 10.36 11.25
N SER A 214 14.28 10.42 11.14
CA SER A 214 13.49 11.55 11.61
C SER A 214 13.67 11.76 13.11
N ARG A 215 13.51 10.70 13.91
CA ARG A 215 13.74 10.74 15.36
C ARG A 215 15.17 11.11 15.72
N ARG A 216 16.15 10.62 14.95
CA ARG A 216 17.55 11.01 15.12
C ARG A 216 17.75 12.51 14.88
N ALA A 217 17.19 13.06 13.80
CA ALA A 217 17.26 14.49 13.48
C ALA A 217 16.61 15.38 14.56
N GLU A 218 15.51 14.92 15.15
CA GLU A 218 14.85 15.58 16.29
C GLU A 218 15.83 15.74 17.47
N THR A 219 16.65 14.73 17.76
CA THR A 219 17.64 14.77 18.86
C THR A 219 18.93 15.53 18.55
N GLU A 220 19.36 15.57 17.28
CA GLU A 220 20.59 16.26 16.86
C GLU A 220 20.39 17.77 16.65
N SER A 221 19.14 18.25 16.66
CA SER A 221 18.84 19.67 16.53
C SER A 221 19.16 20.39 17.86
N PRO A 222 19.97 21.47 17.86
CA PRO A 222 20.28 22.19 19.08
C PRO A 222 18.99 22.77 19.68
N SER A 223 18.55 22.19 20.79
CA SER A 223 17.45 22.71 21.60
C SER A 223 17.76 24.16 21.97
N HIS A 224 16.93 25.10 21.52
CA HIS A 224 16.81 26.39 22.19
C HIS A 224 16.19 26.09 23.57
N HIS A 225 17.06 26.03 24.57
CA HIS A 225 16.85 25.68 25.98
C HIS A 225 16.93 24.20 26.36
N PRO A 226 17.92 23.79 27.20
CA PRO A 226 17.77 22.59 28.00
C PRO A 226 16.66 22.83 29.02
N ALA A 227 15.56 22.10 28.90
CA ALA A 227 14.56 22.07 29.96
C ALA A 227 15.23 21.54 31.24
N ALA A 228 15.18 22.33 32.31
CA ALA A 228 15.54 21.87 33.64
C ALA A 228 14.69 20.63 34.00
N PRO A 229 15.22 19.67 34.77
CA PRO A 229 14.45 18.50 35.17
C PRO A 229 13.30 18.92 36.10
N SER A 230 12.11 19.14 35.53
CA SER A 230 10.89 19.34 36.30
C SER A 230 10.22 17.99 36.54
N TYR A 231 10.22 17.55 37.79
CA TYR A 231 9.31 16.50 38.25
C TYR A 231 7.90 17.10 38.34
N SER A 232 7.23 17.22 37.20
CA SER A 232 5.80 17.55 37.13
C SER A 232 5.04 16.32 36.66
N SER A 233 3.97 15.97 37.36
CA SER A 233 2.99 14.94 37.00
C SER A 233 2.07 15.37 35.83
N SER A 234 2.51 16.31 34.99
CA SER A 234 1.81 16.71 33.78
C SER A 234 2.05 15.67 32.67
N PRO A 235 1.08 15.46 31.76
CA PRO A 235 1.29 14.60 30.60
C PRO A 235 2.56 15.05 29.85
N SER A 236 3.36 14.07 29.44
CA SER A 236 4.57 14.33 28.64
C SER A 236 4.24 15.25 27.47
N PRO A 237 5.09 16.25 27.15
CA PRO A 237 4.86 17.10 26.00
C PRO A 237 4.72 16.25 24.73
N PRO A 238 3.91 16.69 23.75
CA PRO A 238 3.79 15.99 22.48
C PRO A 238 5.17 15.82 21.84
N PRO A 239 5.42 14.71 21.13
CA PRO A 239 6.69 14.51 20.45
C PRO A 239 6.95 15.67 19.46
N PRO A 240 8.21 16.06 19.25
CA PRO A 240 8.55 17.11 18.29
C PRO A 240 8.03 16.75 16.88
N PRO A 241 7.86 17.70 15.96
CA PRO A 241 7.42 17.39 14.60
C PRO A 241 8.44 16.52 13.85
N PRO A 242 7.99 15.65 12.91
CA PRO A 242 8.89 14.86 12.10
C PRO A 242 9.80 15.75 11.24
N ARG A 243 10.95 15.21 10.83
CA ARG A 243 11.94 15.85 9.95
C ARG A 243 12.03 15.20 8.59
N LEU A 244 11.54 13.96 8.47
CA LEU A 244 11.53 13.22 7.22
C LEU A 244 10.12 12.70 6.90
N GLY A 245 9.82 12.69 5.61
CA GLY A 245 8.68 12.01 5.00
C GLY A 245 9.14 11.03 3.93
N LEU A 246 8.19 10.37 3.26
CA LEU A 246 8.44 9.37 2.23
C LEU A 246 7.84 9.76 0.89
N VAL A 247 8.54 9.50 -0.21
CA VAL A 247 7.93 9.51 -1.55
C VAL A 247 7.51 8.09 -1.91
N VAL A 248 6.20 7.86 -2.05
CA VAL A 248 5.62 6.56 -2.35
C VAL A 248 4.59 6.70 -3.46
N GLY A 249 4.79 6.02 -4.60
CA GLY A 249 3.95 6.16 -5.78
C GLY A 249 2.51 5.72 -5.55
N ALA A 250 1.57 6.59 -5.91
CA ALA A 250 0.13 6.31 -5.88
C ALA A 250 -0.30 5.22 -6.89
N THR A 251 0.54 4.91 -7.87
CA THR A 251 0.31 3.86 -8.88
C THR A 251 0.33 2.45 -8.31
N ASP A 252 0.79 2.26 -7.07
CA ASP A 252 0.81 1.00 -6.34
C ASP A 252 0.24 1.18 -4.93
N PRO A 253 -1.12 1.17 -4.78
CA PRO A 253 -1.77 1.35 -3.49
C PRO A 253 -1.37 0.30 -2.44
N HIS A 254 -0.99 -0.91 -2.87
CA HIS A 254 -0.53 -1.95 -1.97
C HIS A 254 0.84 -1.59 -1.37
N ALA A 255 1.80 -1.18 -2.19
CA ALA A 255 3.09 -0.70 -1.67
C ALA A 255 2.93 0.57 -0.84
N LEU A 256 2.00 1.46 -1.19
CA LEU A 256 1.66 2.66 -0.41
C LEU A 256 1.17 2.31 1.00
N SER A 257 0.24 1.36 1.11
CA SER A 257 -0.26 0.89 2.42
C SER A 257 0.83 0.21 3.25
N ARG A 258 1.68 -0.61 2.62
CA ARG A 258 2.81 -1.25 3.30
C ARG A 258 3.84 -0.24 3.80
N ALA A 259 4.15 0.78 2.99
CA ALA A 259 5.04 1.87 3.41
C ALA A 259 4.46 2.68 4.57
N ARG A 260 3.16 3.01 4.54
CA ARG A 260 2.43 3.64 5.65
C ARG A 260 2.58 2.83 6.94
N LYS A 261 2.28 1.53 6.89
CA LYS A 261 2.40 0.63 8.04
C LYS A 261 3.85 0.55 8.57
N ALA A 262 4.84 0.56 7.68
CA ALA A 262 6.25 0.45 8.04
C ALA A 262 6.83 1.74 8.66
N ALA A 263 6.35 2.92 8.23
CA ALA A 263 6.89 4.22 8.64
C ALA A 263 6.20 4.83 9.87
N GLY A 264 5.03 4.31 10.25
CA GLY A 264 4.23 4.82 11.37
C GLY A 264 3.38 6.05 11.05
N GLU A 265 2.52 6.39 12.00
CA GLU A 265 1.41 7.35 11.82
C GLU A 265 1.86 8.82 11.67
N ARG A 266 3.03 9.18 12.20
CA ARG A 266 3.56 10.56 12.14
C ARG A 266 4.27 10.89 10.82
N THR A 267 4.67 9.87 10.06
CA THR A 267 5.47 10.06 8.84
C THR A 267 4.59 10.61 7.73
N TRP A 268 4.95 11.76 7.16
CA TRP A 268 4.24 12.30 6.00
C TRP A 268 4.61 11.51 4.74
N ILE A 269 3.63 11.18 3.91
CA ILE A 269 3.85 10.54 2.61
C ILE A 269 3.50 11.52 1.48
N LEU A 270 4.40 11.69 0.53
CA LEU A 270 4.17 12.34 -0.75
C LEU A 270 3.82 11.25 -1.78
N ALA A 271 2.60 11.28 -2.33
CA ALA A 271 2.05 10.22 -3.16
C ALA A 271 1.87 10.57 -4.65
N PRO A 272 2.96 10.66 -5.46
CA PRO A 272 2.85 10.99 -6.88
C PRO A 272 2.27 9.86 -7.71
N GLY A 273 1.49 10.20 -8.74
CA GLY A 273 0.95 9.24 -9.70
C GLY A 273 -0.49 9.52 -10.09
N VAL A 274 -1.24 10.27 -9.27
CA VAL A 274 -2.61 10.68 -9.59
C VAL A 274 -2.63 11.61 -10.80
N GLY A 275 -3.60 11.44 -11.68
CA GLY A 275 -3.73 12.17 -12.94
C GLY A 275 -2.96 11.48 -14.07
N ALA A 276 -1.91 12.11 -14.58
CA ALA A 276 -1.25 11.69 -15.84
C ALA A 276 -0.59 10.30 -15.81
N GLN A 277 -0.33 9.71 -14.64
CA GLN A 277 0.22 8.34 -14.53
C GLN A 277 -0.86 7.30 -14.24
N GLY A 278 -2.13 7.71 -14.16
CA GLY A 278 -3.29 6.81 -14.09
C GLY A 278 -3.61 6.23 -12.71
N ALA A 279 -3.00 6.72 -11.62
CA ALA A 279 -3.40 6.29 -10.28
C ALA A 279 -4.79 6.85 -9.92
N ASP A 280 -5.60 6.01 -9.27
CA ASP A 280 -6.89 6.43 -8.71
C ASP A 280 -6.69 7.23 -7.41
N LEU A 281 -7.46 8.31 -7.25
CA LEU A 281 -7.33 9.21 -6.11
C LEU A 281 -7.86 8.60 -4.81
N ASP A 282 -8.97 7.88 -4.84
CA ASP A 282 -9.59 7.28 -3.65
C ASP A 282 -8.72 6.13 -3.14
N ASP A 283 -8.22 5.27 -4.03
CA ASP A 283 -7.29 4.19 -3.67
C ASP A 283 -6.00 4.73 -3.06
N ALA A 284 -5.41 5.76 -3.66
CA ALA A 284 -4.21 6.41 -3.13
C ALA A 284 -4.45 7.01 -1.74
N CYS A 285 -5.59 7.68 -1.54
CA CYS A 285 -5.94 8.26 -0.24
C CYS A 285 -6.17 7.17 0.81
N ARG A 286 -6.92 6.11 0.49
CA ARG A 286 -7.19 5.01 1.43
C ARG A 286 -5.91 4.27 1.84
N ALA A 287 -4.98 4.09 0.92
CA ALA A 287 -3.72 3.43 1.21
C ALA A 287 -2.72 4.33 1.95
N GLY A 288 -2.73 5.64 1.67
CA GLY A 288 -1.69 6.56 2.12
C GLY A 288 -2.02 7.40 3.35
N LEU A 289 -3.30 7.67 3.64
CA LEU A 289 -3.70 8.44 4.82
C LEU A 289 -3.39 7.67 6.11
N ASN A 290 -3.07 8.41 7.16
CA ASN A 290 -2.94 7.86 8.51
C ASN A 290 -4.34 7.71 9.17
N ASP A 291 -4.41 7.16 10.38
CA ASP A 291 -5.68 6.89 11.07
C ASP A 291 -6.51 8.17 11.34
N ASP A 292 -5.84 9.32 11.46
CA ASP A 292 -6.48 10.63 11.63
C ASP A 292 -6.96 11.25 10.30
N GLY A 293 -6.73 10.57 9.16
CA GLY A 293 -7.02 11.11 7.83
C GLY A 293 -6.10 12.28 7.46
N THR A 294 -4.84 12.23 7.89
CA THR A 294 -3.80 13.25 7.66
C THR A 294 -2.48 12.60 7.19
N CYS A 295 -1.36 13.33 7.27
CA CYS A 295 -0.01 12.87 6.94
C CYS A 295 0.18 12.31 5.52
N LEU A 296 -0.63 12.77 4.56
CA LEU A 296 -0.50 12.50 3.13
C LEU A 296 -0.44 13.82 2.38
N LEU A 297 0.37 13.90 1.34
CA LEU A 297 0.30 14.93 0.30
C LEU A 297 0.12 14.24 -1.03
N VAL A 298 -0.85 14.68 -1.83
CA VAL A 298 -1.12 14.12 -3.17
C VAL A 298 -0.62 15.12 -4.22
N PRO A 299 0.62 14.97 -4.74
CA PRO A 299 1.14 15.86 -5.76
C PRO A 299 0.50 15.55 -7.13
N VAL A 300 -0.15 16.56 -7.70
CA VAL A 300 -0.68 16.53 -9.07
C VAL A 300 -0.04 17.67 -9.87
N SER A 301 0.57 17.31 -11.00
CA SER A 301 1.27 18.26 -11.89
C SER A 301 0.45 18.45 -13.17
N ARG A 302 0.75 17.69 -14.23
CA ARG A 302 0.05 17.75 -15.54
C ARG A 302 -1.47 17.72 -15.45
N GLY A 303 -2.05 16.94 -14.53
CA GLY A 303 -3.52 16.91 -14.35
C GLY A 303 -4.12 18.29 -14.03
N VAL A 304 -3.37 19.16 -13.34
CA VAL A 304 -3.75 20.54 -13.03
C VAL A 304 -3.26 21.51 -14.12
N SER A 305 -2.01 21.38 -14.60
CA SER A 305 -1.46 22.33 -15.58
C SER A 305 -2.16 22.26 -16.94
N SER A 306 -2.60 21.08 -17.37
CA SER A 306 -3.29 20.88 -18.64
C SER A 306 -4.80 21.12 -18.56
N ALA A 307 -5.35 21.41 -17.38
CA ALA A 307 -6.76 21.71 -17.22
C ALA A 307 -7.11 23.07 -17.87
N SER A 308 -8.31 23.19 -18.42
CA SER A 308 -8.82 24.46 -18.94
C SER A 308 -8.86 25.52 -17.84
N ASP A 309 -9.30 25.11 -16.65
CA ASP A 309 -9.30 25.90 -15.42
C ASP A 309 -8.53 25.14 -14.32
N PRO A 310 -7.24 25.50 -14.07
CA PRO A 310 -6.45 24.89 -13.02
C PRO A 310 -7.04 25.05 -11.61
N GLY A 311 -7.73 26.16 -11.34
CA GLY A 311 -8.33 26.45 -10.03
C GLY A 311 -9.52 25.54 -9.74
N GLU A 312 -10.40 25.36 -10.73
CA GLU A 312 -11.51 24.41 -10.63
C GLU A 312 -11.01 22.96 -10.45
N GLU A 313 -9.99 22.55 -11.20
CA GLU A 313 -9.43 21.20 -11.08
C GLU A 313 -8.76 20.98 -9.72
N ALA A 314 -8.02 21.97 -9.20
CA ALA A 314 -7.45 21.90 -7.85
C ALA A 314 -8.54 21.79 -6.77
N ARG A 315 -9.65 22.52 -6.92
CA ARG A 315 -10.82 22.40 -6.03
C ARG A 315 -11.42 20.99 -6.08
N ARG A 316 -11.60 20.43 -7.28
CA ARG A 316 -12.13 19.07 -7.48
C ARG A 316 -11.25 18.01 -6.80
N LEU A 317 -9.94 18.11 -6.96
CA LEU A 317 -8.98 17.20 -6.33
C LEU A 317 -9.01 17.33 -4.80
N LYS A 318 -9.02 18.56 -4.27
CA LYS A 318 -9.18 18.84 -2.84
C LYS A 318 -10.45 18.20 -2.29
N ASP A 319 -11.58 18.36 -2.97
CA ASP A 319 -12.87 17.81 -2.54
C ASP A 319 -12.84 16.27 -2.53
N GLY A 320 -12.24 15.64 -3.55
CA GLY A 320 -12.04 14.19 -3.60
C GLY A 320 -11.18 13.65 -2.46
N ILE A 321 -10.06 14.33 -2.16
CA ILE A 321 -9.21 14.02 -0.99
C ILE A 321 -10.01 14.12 0.30
N ASN A 322 -10.78 15.20 0.48
CA ASN A 322 -11.57 15.42 1.70
C ASN A 322 -12.70 14.40 1.86
N ALA A 323 -13.29 13.92 0.77
CA ALA A 323 -14.25 12.82 0.81
C ALA A 323 -13.61 11.53 1.34
N ALA A 324 -12.40 11.19 0.89
CA ALA A 324 -11.65 10.03 1.40
C ALA A 324 -11.29 10.19 2.89
N ARG A 325 -10.82 11.37 3.31
CA ARG A 325 -10.55 11.69 4.74
C ARG A 325 -11.78 11.51 5.62
N ALA A 326 -12.95 11.97 5.14
CA ALA A 326 -14.21 11.82 5.87
C ALA A 326 -14.66 10.35 5.99
N ALA A 327 -14.29 9.48 5.03
CA ALA A 327 -14.59 8.06 5.10
C ALA A 327 -13.77 7.36 6.21
N ILE A 328 -12.49 7.69 6.36
CA ILE A 328 -11.63 7.17 7.43
C ILE A 328 -12.18 7.55 8.81
N ALA A 329 -12.53 8.83 9.00
CA ALA A 329 -13.08 9.31 10.26
C ALA A 329 -14.45 8.68 10.64
N LYS A 330 -15.21 8.17 9.66
CA LYS A 330 -16.46 7.42 9.89
C LYS A 330 -16.19 5.96 10.28
N ASN A 331 -15.17 5.34 9.70
CA ASN A 331 -14.79 3.96 10.01
C ASN A 331 -14.20 3.85 11.42
N GLY A 332 -13.27 4.74 11.81
CA GLY A 332 -12.73 4.77 13.17
C GLY A 332 -13.82 4.97 14.25
N ARG A 333 -14.81 5.83 14.00
CA ARG A 333 -15.97 6.01 14.90
C ARG A 333 -16.89 4.80 14.97
N ARG A 334 -17.02 4.01 13.90
CA ARG A 334 -17.80 2.76 13.90
C ARG A 334 -17.07 1.66 14.66
N GLU A 335 -15.75 1.55 14.53
CA GLU A 335 -14.93 0.60 15.26
C GLU A 335 -14.85 0.93 16.75
N GLU A 336 -14.73 2.21 17.12
CA GLU A 336 -14.74 2.66 18.52
C GLU A 336 -16.13 2.47 19.17
N LYS A 337 -17.20 2.73 18.43
CA LYS A 337 -18.57 2.44 18.89
C LYS A 337 -18.80 0.93 19.00
N GLY A 338 -18.27 0.14 18.09
CA GLY A 338 -18.24 -1.33 18.13
C GLY A 338 -17.53 -1.86 19.38
N ARG A 339 -16.32 -1.35 19.67
CA ARG A 339 -15.54 -1.67 20.89
C ARG A 339 -16.24 -1.25 22.18
N ARG A 340 -16.94 -0.10 22.20
CA ARG A 340 -17.76 0.32 23.36
C ARG A 340 -19.01 -0.54 23.54
N THR A 341 -19.64 -0.99 22.45
CA THR A 341 -20.79 -1.89 22.53
C THR A 341 -20.40 -3.32 22.94
N THR A 342 -19.24 -3.83 22.52
CA THR A 342 -18.74 -5.14 22.95
C THR A 342 -18.27 -5.13 24.40
N ALA A 343 -17.64 -4.04 24.88
CA ALA A 343 -17.32 -3.86 26.30
C ALA A 343 -18.55 -3.75 27.20
N ALA A 344 -19.67 -3.20 26.70
CA ALA A 344 -20.95 -3.15 27.42
C ALA A 344 -21.73 -4.48 27.35
N ALA A 345 -21.61 -5.25 26.26
CA ALA A 345 -22.23 -6.56 26.09
C ALA A 345 -21.54 -7.65 26.92
N ALA A 346 -20.23 -7.57 27.14
CA ALA A 346 -19.49 -8.48 28.03
C ALA A 346 -19.90 -8.39 29.51
N ALA A 347 -20.71 -7.39 29.90
CA ALA A 347 -21.21 -7.21 31.26
C ALA A 347 -22.63 -7.79 31.49
N ARG A 348 -23.30 -8.36 30.48
CA ARG A 348 -24.63 -8.97 30.63
C ARG A 348 -24.72 -10.24 29.78
N GLY A 349 -24.62 -11.39 30.44
CA GLY A 349 -24.82 -12.69 29.79
C GLY A 349 -26.30 -12.99 29.49
N GLY A 350 -26.50 -13.94 28.57
CA GLY A 350 -27.70 -14.76 28.48
C GLY A 350 -28.59 -14.54 27.25
N ASP A 351 -28.58 -15.56 26.39
CA ASP A 351 -29.68 -16.13 25.59
C ASP A 351 -30.09 -15.53 24.24
N ASP A 352 -29.92 -16.39 23.22
CA ASP A 352 -30.71 -16.70 22.02
C ASP A 352 -31.51 -15.58 21.33
N ASP A 353 -31.19 -15.31 20.06
CA ASP A 353 -32.05 -15.75 18.95
C ASP A 353 -31.41 -15.51 17.57
N ASP A 354 -31.68 -16.49 16.72
CA ASP A 354 -31.47 -16.60 15.27
C ASP A 354 -32.18 -15.48 14.49
N ASP A 355 -31.45 -14.72 13.65
CA ASP A 355 -31.99 -14.22 12.38
C ASP A 355 -30.88 -13.82 11.40
N GLY A 356 -31.09 -14.19 10.14
CA GLY A 356 -30.17 -14.06 9.02
C GLY A 356 -29.97 -12.61 8.56
N GLY A 357 -28.71 -12.20 8.48
CA GLY A 357 -28.30 -10.93 7.87
C GLY A 357 -27.00 -11.09 7.10
N GLY A 358 -27.10 -11.22 5.78
CA GLY A 358 -25.95 -11.36 4.88
C GLY A 358 -24.97 -10.19 5.02
N ARG A 359 -23.82 -10.44 5.66
CA ARG A 359 -22.64 -9.58 5.59
C ARG A 359 -22.20 -9.51 4.13
N THR A 360 -22.11 -8.30 3.58
CA THR A 360 -21.40 -8.05 2.33
C THR A 360 -19.92 -8.25 2.62
N THR A 361 -19.43 -9.47 2.40
CA THR A 361 -18.03 -9.84 2.65
C THR A 361 -17.15 -9.04 1.71
N THR A 362 -16.41 -8.06 2.25
CA THR A 362 -15.37 -7.36 1.47
C THR A 362 -14.19 -8.31 1.35
N MET A 363 -13.79 -8.64 0.13
CA MET A 363 -12.64 -9.53 -0.13
C MET A 363 -11.34 -8.99 0.46
N ALA A 364 -10.61 -9.84 1.19
CA ALA A 364 -9.33 -9.50 1.77
C ALA A 364 -8.21 -9.43 0.69
N PRO A 365 -7.13 -8.65 0.90
CA PRO A 365 -6.08 -8.46 -0.10
C PRO A 365 -5.45 -9.78 -0.60
N TYR A 366 -5.12 -10.70 0.32
CA TYR A 366 -4.51 -11.99 -0.04
C TYR A 366 -5.43 -12.87 -0.91
N GLN A 367 -6.75 -12.69 -0.81
CA GLN A 367 -7.75 -13.41 -1.61
C GLN A 367 -7.76 -12.89 -3.05
N ARG A 368 -7.67 -11.57 -3.21
CA ARG A 368 -7.55 -10.93 -4.53
C ARG A 368 -6.25 -11.33 -5.21
N GLU A 369 -5.13 -11.21 -4.50
CA GLU A 369 -3.82 -11.62 -5.02
C GLU A 369 -3.85 -13.09 -5.44
N PHE A 370 -4.45 -13.96 -4.61
CA PHE A 370 -4.63 -15.37 -4.92
C PHE A 370 -5.36 -15.61 -6.24
N LEU A 371 -6.45 -14.90 -6.48
CA LEU A 371 -7.22 -15.00 -7.72
C LEU A 371 -6.43 -14.50 -8.92
N GLU A 372 -5.79 -13.34 -8.81
CA GLU A 372 -5.00 -12.73 -9.87
C GLU A 372 -3.84 -13.63 -10.30
N PHE A 373 -3.06 -14.14 -9.34
CA PHE A 373 -1.95 -15.02 -9.69
C PHE A 373 -2.42 -16.40 -10.16
N SER A 374 -3.53 -16.92 -9.61
CA SER A 374 -4.12 -18.18 -10.10
C SER A 374 -4.58 -18.07 -11.54
N LEU A 375 -5.13 -16.92 -11.94
CA LEU A 375 -5.49 -16.64 -13.33
C LEU A 375 -4.26 -16.47 -14.22
N GLY A 376 -3.25 -15.72 -13.75
CA GLY A 376 -2.00 -15.48 -14.49
C GLY A 376 -1.21 -16.76 -14.79
N GLU A 377 -1.16 -17.69 -13.84
CA GLU A 377 -0.51 -19.01 -14.00
C GLU A 377 -1.41 -20.05 -14.70
N GLY A 378 -2.65 -19.68 -15.04
CA GLY A 378 -3.64 -20.58 -15.63
C GLY A 378 -4.09 -21.70 -14.69
N VAL A 379 -3.87 -21.57 -13.39
CA VAL A 379 -4.39 -22.47 -12.34
C VAL A 379 -5.90 -22.36 -12.27
N LEU A 380 -6.42 -21.14 -12.33
CA LEU A 380 -7.85 -20.86 -12.49
C LEU A 380 -8.10 -20.45 -13.94
N LYS A 381 -9.12 -21.04 -14.57
CA LYS A 381 -9.53 -20.71 -15.94
C LYS A 381 -11.05 -20.59 -16.02
N PHE A 382 -11.54 -19.72 -16.89
CA PHE A 382 -12.95 -19.61 -17.26
C PHE A 382 -13.18 -20.19 -18.66
N GLY A 383 -14.35 -20.81 -18.86
CA GLY A 383 -14.68 -21.57 -20.08
C GLY A 383 -15.53 -22.79 -19.76
N SER A 384 -15.77 -23.66 -20.73
CA SER A 384 -16.58 -24.87 -20.53
C SER A 384 -15.69 -26.08 -20.25
N PHE A 385 -15.78 -26.65 -19.04
CA PHE A 385 -14.95 -27.77 -18.59
C PHE A 385 -15.79 -28.94 -18.07
N VAL A 386 -15.54 -30.15 -18.55
CA VAL A 386 -16.18 -31.37 -18.01
C VAL A 386 -15.37 -31.88 -16.82
N LEU A 387 -15.99 -31.92 -15.65
CA LEU A 387 -15.38 -32.35 -14.39
C LEU A 387 -15.42 -33.88 -14.25
N LYS A 388 -14.65 -34.43 -13.30
CA LYS A 388 -14.68 -35.86 -12.96
C LYS A 388 -16.06 -36.37 -12.55
N SER A 389 -16.92 -35.49 -12.05
CA SER A 389 -18.32 -35.78 -11.74
C SER A 389 -19.23 -35.86 -12.98
N GLY A 390 -18.70 -35.62 -14.18
CA GLY A 390 -19.46 -35.49 -15.42
C GLY A 390 -20.14 -34.13 -15.62
N ARG A 391 -20.07 -33.23 -14.63
CA ARG A 391 -20.68 -31.89 -14.70
C ARG A 391 -19.89 -30.97 -15.64
N THR A 392 -20.59 -30.12 -16.39
CA THR A 392 -19.96 -29.02 -17.15
C THR A 392 -19.89 -27.77 -16.29
N SER A 393 -18.68 -27.32 -15.98
CA SER A 393 -18.38 -26.15 -15.15
C SER A 393 -17.91 -24.96 -16.00
N PRO A 394 -18.33 -23.71 -15.67
CA PRO A 394 -17.87 -22.49 -16.33
C PRO A 394 -16.47 -22.04 -15.87
N TYR A 395 -15.89 -22.75 -14.90
CA TYR A 395 -14.52 -22.53 -14.44
C TYR A 395 -13.83 -23.84 -14.11
N PHE A 396 -12.50 -23.84 -14.13
CA PHE A 396 -11.68 -24.99 -13.75
C PHE A 396 -10.50 -24.53 -12.90
N PHE A 397 -10.27 -25.25 -11.80
CA PHE A 397 -9.17 -24.99 -10.87
C PHE A 397 -8.24 -26.20 -10.83
N ASN A 398 -6.97 -26.01 -11.14
CA ASN A 398 -5.95 -27.05 -11.14
C ASN A 398 -4.71 -26.65 -10.34
N ALA A 399 -4.71 -26.98 -9.05
CA ALA A 399 -3.57 -26.72 -8.16
C ALA A 399 -2.26 -27.38 -8.62
N GLY A 400 -2.30 -28.41 -9.49
CA GLY A 400 -1.11 -29.03 -10.05
C GLY A 400 -0.27 -28.11 -10.93
N LEU A 401 -0.79 -26.95 -11.33
CA LEU A 401 -0.05 -25.94 -12.10
C LEU A 401 0.82 -25.02 -11.22
N PHE A 402 0.66 -25.06 -9.88
CA PHE A 402 1.61 -24.43 -8.96
C PHE A 402 2.96 -25.17 -8.97
N SER A 403 3.75 -24.92 -10.00
CA SER A 403 4.90 -25.76 -10.40
C SER A 403 6.24 -25.02 -10.41
N SER A 404 6.25 -23.75 -10.02
CA SER A 404 7.47 -22.94 -9.87
C SER A 404 7.69 -22.53 -8.41
N GLY A 405 8.93 -22.20 -8.04
CA GLY A 405 9.25 -21.72 -6.69
C GLY A 405 8.48 -20.44 -6.31
N SER A 406 8.28 -19.54 -7.27
CA SER A 406 7.47 -18.33 -7.09
C SER A 406 5.99 -18.65 -6.85
N ALA A 407 5.41 -19.57 -7.63
CA ALA A 407 4.02 -19.99 -7.47
C ALA A 407 3.80 -20.70 -6.12
N LEU A 408 4.72 -21.58 -5.72
CA LEU A 408 4.68 -22.27 -4.42
C LEU A 408 4.83 -21.30 -3.24
N HIS A 409 5.70 -20.29 -3.38
CA HIS A 409 5.83 -19.24 -2.37
C HIS A 409 4.52 -18.48 -2.21
N LYS A 410 3.96 -17.93 -3.29
CA LYS A 410 2.67 -17.20 -3.26
C LYS A 410 1.52 -18.05 -2.71
N LEU A 411 1.48 -19.34 -3.09
CA LEU A 411 0.51 -20.29 -2.58
C LEU A 411 0.63 -20.47 -1.06
N GLY A 412 1.83 -20.76 -0.56
CA GLY A 412 2.09 -20.91 0.87
C GLY A 412 1.68 -19.67 1.67
N ARG A 413 2.06 -18.48 1.19
CA ARG A 413 1.67 -17.19 1.79
C ARG A 413 0.15 -16.98 1.85
N SER A 414 -0.55 -17.39 0.79
CA SER A 414 -2.01 -17.26 0.70
C SER A 414 -2.72 -18.16 1.71
N TYR A 415 -2.27 -19.40 1.86
CA TYR A 415 -2.76 -20.31 2.91
C TYR A 415 -2.44 -19.80 4.31
N ALA A 416 -1.20 -19.36 4.56
CA ALA A 416 -0.81 -18.84 5.86
C ALA A 416 -1.65 -17.62 6.23
N SER A 417 -1.88 -16.70 5.29
CA SER A 417 -2.77 -15.54 5.50
C SER A 417 -4.21 -15.95 5.82
N ALA A 418 -4.76 -16.92 5.08
CA ALA A 418 -6.11 -17.44 5.34
C ALA A 418 -6.22 -18.14 6.71
N ILE A 419 -5.17 -18.84 7.15
CA ILE A 419 -5.10 -19.43 8.49
C ILE A 419 -5.10 -18.32 9.54
N MET A 420 -4.29 -17.29 9.35
CA MET A 420 -4.15 -16.18 10.30
C MET A 420 -5.41 -15.30 10.42
N ASP A 421 -6.22 -15.23 9.36
CA ASP A 421 -7.50 -14.51 9.32
C ASP A 421 -8.70 -15.38 9.77
N SER A 422 -8.45 -16.56 10.33
CA SER A 422 -9.50 -17.53 10.66
C SER A 422 -9.64 -17.81 12.15
N GLU A 423 -10.69 -18.54 12.50
CA GLU A 423 -10.93 -19.05 13.85
C GLU A 423 -9.90 -20.09 14.33
N LEU A 424 -8.94 -20.48 13.48
CA LEU A 424 -7.77 -21.28 13.88
C LEU A 424 -6.71 -20.48 14.64
N VAL A 425 -6.91 -19.17 14.81
CA VAL A 425 -6.08 -18.30 15.64
C VAL A 425 -6.90 -17.79 16.82
N ASP A 426 -6.25 -17.67 17.98
CA ASP A 426 -6.86 -17.10 19.18
C ASP A 426 -6.73 -15.56 19.23
N GLU A 427 -7.34 -14.95 20.24
CA GLU A 427 -7.35 -13.48 20.39
C GLU A 427 -5.96 -12.88 20.61
N ASP A 428 -4.98 -13.69 21.05
CA ASP A 428 -3.58 -13.31 21.25
C ASP A 428 -2.73 -13.49 19.97
N GLY A 429 -3.36 -13.89 18.85
CA GLY A 429 -2.67 -14.10 17.58
C GLY A 429 -1.90 -15.42 17.49
N LYS A 430 -2.16 -16.38 18.40
CA LYS A 430 -1.52 -17.70 18.39
C LYS A 430 -2.39 -18.74 17.68
N VAL A 431 -1.74 -19.62 16.93
CA VAL A 431 -2.42 -20.73 16.26
C VAL A 431 -2.91 -21.79 17.25
N LYS A 432 -4.09 -22.35 16.95
CA LYS A 432 -4.74 -23.40 17.73
C LYS A 432 -4.29 -24.82 17.34
N PHE A 433 -3.22 -24.94 16.54
CA PHE A 433 -2.63 -26.21 16.12
C PHE A 433 -1.13 -26.23 16.36
N ASP A 434 -0.55 -27.43 16.44
CA ASP A 434 0.87 -27.64 16.69
C ASP A 434 1.58 -28.24 15.47
N VAL A 435 0.85 -28.95 14.60
CA VAL A 435 1.39 -29.61 13.40
C VAL A 435 0.49 -29.36 12.18
N VAL A 436 1.10 -28.99 11.06
CA VAL A 436 0.49 -28.98 9.72
C VAL A 436 0.65 -30.37 9.10
N PHE A 437 -0.46 -31.01 8.76
CA PHE A 437 -0.50 -32.32 8.13
C PHE A 437 -0.93 -32.25 6.67
N GLY A 438 -0.04 -32.69 5.79
CA GLY A 438 -0.26 -32.71 4.34
C GLY A 438 -0.48 -34.13 3.80
N PRO A 439 -1.72 -34.56 3.47
CA PRO A 439 -1.98 -35.93 3.04
C PRO A 439 -1.29 -36.31 1.72
N ALA A 440 -0.78 -37.54 1.61
CA ALA A 440 -0.10 -37.99 0.40
C ALA A 440 -1.03 -38.14 -0.82
N TYR A 441 -0.60 -37.74 -2.02
CA TYR A 441 0.72 -37.17 -2.38
C TYR A 441 0.72 -35.64 -2.49
N LYS A 442 -0.36 -35.06 -3.03
CA LYS A 442 -0.44 -33.62 -3.33
C LYS A 442 -0.34 -32.75 -2.08
N GLY A 443 -0.95 -33.21 -0.98
CA GLY A 443 -0.93 -32.50 0.28
C GLY A 443 0.47 -32.39 0.89
N ILE A 444 1.43 -33.25 0.52
CA ILE A 444 2.79 -33.20 1.07
C ILE A 444 3.47 -31.88 0.72
N SER A 445 3.55 -31.54 -0.57
CA SER A 445 4.16 -30.29 -1.02
C SER A 445 3.40 -29.09 -0.49
N LEU A 446 2.08 -29.21 -0.41
CA LEU A 446 1.20 -28.15 0.08
C LEU A 446 1.44 -27.88 1.57
N GLY A 447 1.36 -28.89 2.42
CA GLY A 447 1.62 -28.76 3.85
C GLY A 447 3.02 -28.24 4.15
N ALA A 448 4.03 -28.64 3.35
CA ALA A 448 5.39 -28.14 3.49
C ALA A 448 5.48 -26.63 3.20
N VAL A 449 4.86 -26.13 2.13
CA VAL A 449 4.91 -24.69 1.80
C VAL A 449 4.06 -23.85 2.74
N VAL A 450 2.94 -24.38 3.25
CA VAL A 450 2.14 -23.70 4.29
C VAL A 450 2.94 -23.59 5.58
N CYS A 451 3.55 -24.68 6.03
CA CYS A 451 4.39 -24.70 7.23
C CYS A 451 5.55 -23.69 7.11
N ALA A 452 6.23 -23.66 5.95
CA ALA A 452 7.31 -22.71 5.71
C ALA A 452 6.83 -21.26 5.71
N ALA A 453 5.67 -20.98 5.11
CA ALA A 453 5.10 -19.64 5.04
C ALA A 453 4.59 -19.13 6.40
N LEU A 454 4.02 -20.01 7.23
CA LEU A 454 3.64 -19.67 8.61
C LEU A 454 4.85 -19.18 9.42
N TYR A 455 6.00 -19.83 9.27
CA TYR A 455 7.23 -19.39 9.92
C TYR A 455 7.76 -18.09 9.30
N SER A 456 7.91 -18.04 7.96
CA SER A 456 8.55 -16.89 7.31
C SER A 456 7.77 -15.60 7.39
N ASP A 457 6.43 -15.67 7.43
CA ASP A 457 5.58 -14.49 7.33
C ASP A 457 4.97 -14.08 8.66
N PHE A 458 4.82 -15.03 9.59
CA PHE A 458 4.11 -14.83 10.85
C PHE A 458 4.88 -15.31 12.08
N GLY A 459 6.09 -15.86 11.91
CA GLY A 459 6.93 -16.35 13.01
C GLY A 459 6.39 -17.60 13.71
N ILE A 460 5.45 -18.33 13.09
CA ILE A 460 4.81 -19.52 13.67
C ILE A 460 5.60 -20.77 13.29
N ASP A 461 6.30 -21.34 14.27
CA ASP A 461 7.08 -22.57 14.11
C ASP A 461 6.22 -23.82 14.39
N ALA A 462 5.30 -24.12 13.48
CA ALA A 462 4.49 -25.35 13.53
C ALA A 462 5.30 -26.55 13.01
N GLY A 463 5.06 -27.74 13.55
CA GLY A 463 5.62 -28.97 12.98
C GLY A 463 5.01 -29.29 11.62
N PHE A 464 5.74 -30.00 10.75
CA PHE A 464 5.20 -30.55 9.51
C PHE A 464 5.19 -32.08 9.53
N ALA A 465 4.10 -32.70 9.09
CA ALA A 465 3.98 -34.15 8.95
C ALA A 465 3.11 -34.57 7.75
N TYR A 466 3.26 -35.83 7.31
CA TYR A 466 2.46 -36.43 6.24
C TYR A 466 2.38 -37.96 6.36
N ASN A 467 1.41 -38.58 5.69
CA ASN A 467 1.32 -40.05 5.58
C ASN A 467 1.96 -40.60 4.30
N ARG A 468 2.23 -41.91 4.27
CA ARG A 468 2.61 -42.68 3.09
C ARG A 468 1.44 -43.56 2.67
N LYS A 469 1.27 -43.78 1.37
CA LYS A 469 0.30 -44.76 0.86
C LYS A 469 0.78 -46.21 1.04
N GLU A 470 2.08 -46.42 1.18
CA GLU A 470 2.70 -47.74 1.41
C GLU A 470 3.49 -47.74 2.72
N ALA A 471 3.29 -48.77 3.55
CA ALA A 471 4.03 -48.95 4.80
C ALA A 471 5.46 -49.42 4.51
N LYS A 472 6.46 -48.86 5.20
CA LYS A 472 7.84 -49.39 5.16
C LYS A 472 8.02 -50.49 6.20
N ASN A 473 8.61 -51.61 5.78
CA ASN A 473 8.84 -52.77 6.63
C ASN A 473 10.16 -52.72 7.44
N HIS A 474 11.10 -51.78 7.21
CA HIS A 474 12.40 -51.72 7.92
C HIS A 474 12.80 -50.24 8.25
N GLY A 475 13.22 -49.97 9.50
CA GLY A 475 13.54 -48.62 10.06
C GLY A 475 12.61 -48.23 11.23
N GLU A 476 12.48 -46.92 11.55
CA GLU A 476 11.31 -46.37 12.28
C GLU A 476 10.04 -46.66 11.45
N GLY A 477 9.58 -47.91 11.46
CA GLY A 477 8.51 -48.41 10.61
C GLY A 477 7.21 -47.62 10.77
N GLY A 478 6.38 -47.61 9.73
CA GLY A 478 5.08 -46.95 9.77
C GLY A 478 4.71 -46.20 8.50
N ILE A 479 3.54 -45.59 8.56
CA ILE A 479 2.92 -44.82 7.47
C ILE A 479 3.05 -43.31 7.68
N LEU A 480 3.69 -42.82 8.74
CA LEU A 480 3.80 -41.39 9.05
C LEU A 480 5.24 -40.90 8.94
N VAL A 481 5.42 -39.64 8.55
CA VAL A 481 6.71 -38.97 8.41
C VAL A 481 6.61 -37.53 8.89
N GLY A 482 7.66 -37.04 9.54
CA GLY A 482 7.76 -35.67 10.03
C GLY A 482 7.59 -35.58 11.54
N SER A 483 7.07 -34.46 12.01
CA SER A 483 6.85 -34.19 13.43
C SER A 483 5.93 -35.24 14.07
N SER A 484 6.26 -35.69 15.29
CA SER A 484 5.35 -36.51 16.08
C SER A 484 4.04 -35.75 16.33
N MET A 485 2.91 -36.44 16.15
CA MET A 485 1.55 -35.90 16.26
C MET A 485 0.77 -36.46 17.46
N THR A 486 1.29 -37.46 18.17
CA THR A 486 0.63 -38.02 19.35
C THR A 486 0.43 -36.96 20.42
N GLY A 487 -0.81 -36.77 20.86
CA GLY A 487 -1.20 -35.76 21.84
C GLY A 487 -1.20 -34.32 21.32
N LYS A 488 -1.05 -34.11 20.00
CA LYS A 488 -0.97 -32.77 19.39
C LYS A 488 -2.21 -32.43 18.58
N ARG A 489 -2.42 -31.12 18.43
CA ARG A 489 -3.46 -30.52 17.58
C ARG A 489 -2.95 -30.41 16.15
N VAL A 490 -3.72 -30.88 15.19
CA VAL A 490 -3.28 -31.03 13.79
C VAL A 490 -4.20 -30.27 12.85
N LEU A 491 -3.61 -29.40 12.01
CA LEU A 491 -4.28 -28.76 10.89
C LEU A 491 -4.06 -29.59 9.62
N ILE A 492 -5.14 -30.05 8.99
CA ILE A 492 -5.07 -30.79 7.71
C ILE A 492 -5.09 -29.78 6.56
N VAL A 493 -4.24 -29.95 5.56
CA VAL A 493 -4.17 -29.05 4.39
C VAL A 493 -4.43 -29.82 3.09
N ASP A 494 -5.29 -29.28 2.22
CA ASP A 494 -5.63 -29.87 0.92
C ASP A 494 -5.91 -28.79 -0.15
N ASP A 495 -6.03 -29.16 -1.42
CA ASP A 495 -6.30 -28.19 -2.51
C ASP A 495 -7.78 -27.77 -2.57
N VAL A 496 -8.67 -28.72 -2.85
CA VAL A 496 -10.11 -28.52 -3.02
C VAL A 496 -10.87 -29.75 -2.53
N ILE A 497 -11.92 -29.55 -1.75
CA ILE A 497 -12.79 -30.63 -1.31
C ILE A 497 -13.82 -30.96 -2.41
N THR A 498 -13.81 -32.22 -2.85
CA THR A 498 -14.82 -32.76 -3.79
C THR A 498 -15.84 -33.64 -3.08
N ALA A 499 -15.46 -34.86 -2.68
CA ALA A 499 -16.26 -35.73 -1.81
C ALA A 499 -15.75 -35.76 -0.36
N GLY A 500 -14.61 -35.10 -0.09
CA GLY A 500 -13.98 -35.09 1.23
C GLY A 500 -13.40 -36.42 1.69
N THR A 501 -13.21 -37.39 0.78
CA THR A 501 -12.65 -38.73 1.09
C THR A 501 -11.25 -38.64 1.68
N ALA A 502 -10.34 -37.88 1.08
CA ALA A 502 -8.96 -37.74 1.56
C ALA A 502 -8.88 -37.11 2.96
N ILE A 503 -9.76 -36.15 3.24
CA ILE A 503 -9.87 -35.52 4.56
C ILE A 503 -10.39 -36.52 5.59
N ARG A 504 -11.42 -37.33 5.24
CA ARG A 504 -11.95 -38.38 6.12
C ARG A 504 -10.90 -39.43 6.47
N GLU A 505 -10.19 -39.94 5.46
CA GLU A 505 -9.06 -40.86 5.67
C GLU A 505 -8.00 -40.26 6.60
N SER A 506 -7.70 -38.97 6.45
CA SER A 506 -6.72 -38.28 7.28
C SER A 506 -7.22 -38.08 8.71
N TYR A 507 -8.49 -37.71 8.88
CA TYR A 507 -9.13 -37.54 10.19
C TYR A 507 -9.09 -38.85 10.99
N ASP A 508 -9.52 -39.96 10.39
CA ASP A 508 -9.53 -41.28 11.02
C ASP A 508 -8.11 -41.75 11.37
N LEU A 509 -7.17 -41.56 10.45
CA LEU A 509 -5.75 -41.89 10.67
C LEU A 509 -5.18 -41.11 11.87
N LEU A 510 -5.41 -39.81 11.92
CA LEU A 510 -4.92 -38.96 13.01
C LEU A 510 -5.55 -39.34 14.35
N GLY A 511 -6.85 -39.65 14.37
CA GLY A 511 -7.51 -40.16 15.57
C GLY A 511 -6.89 -41.48 16.06
N SER A 512 -6.56 -42.41 15.15
CA SER A 512 -5.99 -43.72 15.49
C SER A 512 -4.61 -43.66 16.16
N ILE A 513 -3.88 -42.55 16.00
CA ILE A 513 -2.56 -42.34 16.61
C ILE A 513 -2.58 -41.37 17.80
N GLY A 514 -3.78 -41.01 18.28
CA GLY A 514 -3.95 -40.09 19.39
C GLY A 514 -3.63 -38.63 19.06
N ALA A 515 -3.71 -38.22 17.80
CA ALA A 515 -3.65 -36.83 17.39
C ALA A 515 -5.08 -36.24 17.34
N THR A 516 -5.20 -34.92 17.51
CA THR A 516 -6.50 -34.23 17.48
C THR A 516 -6.56 -33.30 16.26
N PRO A 517 -7.29 -33.67 15.19
CA PRO A 517 -7.58 -32.73 14.12
C PRO A 517 -8.35 -31.52 14.66
N VAL A 518 -7.92 -30.30 14.34
CA VAL A 518 -8.57 -29.05 14.81
C VAL A 518 -9.09 -28.18 13.68
N GLY A 519 -8.85 -28.56 12.43
CA GLY A 519 -9.37 -27.86 11.27
C GLY A 519 -8.81 -28.39 9.95
N VAL A 520 -9.37 -27.88 8.87
CA VAL A 520 -8.94 -28.15 7.49
C VAL A 520 -8.74 -26.82 6.77
N ALA A 521 -7.63 -26.66 6.05
CA ALA A 521 -7.38 -25.50 5.20
C ALA A 521 -7.32 -25.91 3.72
N ILE A 522 -8.06 -25.19 2.87
CA ILE A 522 -8.12 -25.42 1.42
C ILE A 522 -7.88 -24.16 0.58
N ALA A 523 -7.54 -24.32 -0.69
CA ALA A 523 -7.28 -23.18 -1.58
C ALA A 523 -8.60 -22.55 -2.05
N LEU A 524 -9.53 -23.37 -2.52
CA LEU A 524 -10.79 -22.91 -3.10
C LEU A 524 -11.98 -23.71 -2.56
N ASP A 525 -12.89 -23.03 -1.87
CA ASP A 525 -14.23 -23.56 -1.60
C ASP A 525 -15.16 -23.27 -2.78
N ARG A 526 -15.53 -24.34 -3.48
CA ARG A 526 -16.43 -24.29 -4.65
C ARG A 526 -17.90 -24.20 -4.25
N ALA A 527 -18.23 -24.34 -2.96
CA ALA A 527 -19.58 -24.39 -2.43
C ALA A 527 -20.48 -25.40 -3.15
N GLU A 528 -19.92 -26.52 -3.61
CA GLU A 528 -20.63 -27.53 -4.41
C GLU A 528 -21.16 -28.68 -3.57
N ARG A 529 -22.37 -29.15 -3.91
CA ARG A 529 -22.97 -30.37 -3.33
C ARG A 529 -22.34 -31.62 -3.94
N VAL A 530 -22.23 -32.68 -3.15
CA VAL A 530 -21.70 -33.99 -3.60
C VAL A 530 -22.72 -34.64 -4.55
N SER A 531 -23.97 -34.76 -4.13
CA SER A 531 -25.15 -35.10 -4.95
C SER A 531 -26.13 -33.92 -5.01
N LEU A 532 -27.05 -33.92 -6.00
CA LEU A 532 -28.11 -32.90 -6.08
C LEU A 532 -29.10 -32.99 -4.92
N ASP A 533 -29.25 -34.18 -4.33
CA ASP A 533 -30.14 -34.44 -3.20
C ASP A 533 -29.51 -34.03 -1.85
N ASP A 534 -28.22 -33.70 -1.83
CA ASP A 534 -27.56 -33.27 -0.60
C ASP A 534 -27.94 -31.82 -0.24
N PRO A 535 -28.34 -31.55 1.01
CA PRO A 535 -28.67 -30.20 1.45
C PRO A 535 -27.44 -29.33 1.72
N LEU A 536 -26.24 -29.93 1.78
CA LEU A 536 -24.99 -29.27 2.15
C LEU A 536 -23.95 -29.37 1.02
N SER A 537 -23.03 -28.40 0.97
CA SER A 537 -21.82 -28.53 0.17
C SER A 537 -20.89 -29.62 0.75
N ALA A 538 -19.96 -30.10 -0.07
CA ALA A 538 -18.93 -31.04 0.39
C ALA A 538 -18.11 -30.48 1.56
N VAL A 539 -17.81 -29.18 1.54
CA VAL A 539 -17.11 -28.47 2.62
C VAL A 539 -17.96 -28.41 3.89
N GLN A 540 -19.24 -28.02 3.77
CA GLN A 540 -20.18 -27.99 4.91
C GLN A 540 -20.40 -29.38 5.52
N ALA A 541 -20.48 -30.42 4.68
CA ALA A 541 -20.61 -31.80 5.14
C ALA A 541 -19.37 -32.26 5.92
N VAL A 542 -18.16 -31.96 5.43
CA VAL A 542 -16.90 -32.23 6.17
C VAL A 542 -16.90 -31.52 7.52
N ALA A 543 -17.20 -30.22 7.54
CA ALA A 543 -17.18 -29.42 8.77
C ALA A 543 -18.15 -29.95 9.82
N ARG A 544 -19.38 -30.29 9.40
CA ARG A 544 -20.41 -30.88 10.26
C ARG A 544 -20.01 -32.26 10.78
N ASP A 545 -19.64 -33.17 9.88
CA ASP A 545 -19.40 -34.58 10.23
C ASP A 545 -18.22 -34.76 11.18
N MET A 546 -17.21 -33.88 11.06
CA MET A 546 -15.99 -33.94 11.87
C MET A 546 -16.01 -32.97 13.05
N ALA A 547 -17.00 -32.07 13.13
CA ALA A 547 -17.06 -31.00 14.12
C ALA A 547 -15.76 -30.16 14.20
N ILE A 548 -15.13 -29.91 13.04
CA ILE A 548 -13.95 -29.05 12.91
C ILE A 548 -14.17 -28.01 11.81
N PRO A 549 -13.59 -26.81 11.94
CA PRO A 549 -13.72 -25.77 10.93
C PRO A 549 -12.99 -26.13 9.63
N VAL A 550 -13.58 -25.71 8.51
CA VAL A 550 -12.94 -25.78 7.18
C VAL A 550 -12.80 -24.36 6.65
N ILE A 551 -11.56 -23.90 6.54
CA ILE A 551 -11.23 -22.56 6.04
C ILE A 551 -10.75 -22.65 4.59
N SER A 552 -10.97 -21.59 3.82
CA SER A 552 -10.46 -21.49 2.45
C SER A 552 -9.74 -20.17 2.22
N ILE A 553 -8.76 -20.16 1.31
CA ILE A 553 -8.19 -18.88 0.84
C ILE A 553 -9.32 -18.09 0.17
N VAL A 554 -10.02 -18.70 -0.78
CA VAL A 554 -11.12 -18.09 -1.51
C VAL A 554 -12.32 -19.04 -1.51
N ALA A 555 -13.52 -18.50 -1.37
CA ALA A 555 -14.76 -19.21 -1.63
C ALA A 555 -15.49 -18.62 -2.86
N LEU A 556 -16.49 -19.35 -3.35
CA LEU A 556 -17.26 -18.96 -4.52
C LEU A 556 -17.86 -17.53 -4.46
N PRO A 557 -18.35 -17.02 -3.31
CA PRO A 557 -18.79 -15.62 -3.21
C PRO A 557 -17.68 -14.60 -3.52
N GLN A 558 -16.46 -14.81 -3.02
CA GLN A 558 -15.32 -13.94 -3.34
C GLN A 558 -14.94 -14.05 -4.82
N LEU A 559 -14.99 -15.23 -5.42
CA LEU A 559 -14.78 -15.38 -6.87
C LEU A 559 -15.83 -14.59 -7.69
N GLN A 560 -17.09 -14.61 -7.26
CA GLN A 560 -18.16 -13.83 -7.90
C GLN A 560 -17.96 -12.32 -7.72
N GLU A 561 -17.51 -11.89 -6.55
CA GLU A 561 -17.17 -10.49 -6.29
C GLU A 561 -15.99 -10.03 -7.16
N TYR A 562 -14.94 -10.85 -7.27
CA TYR A 562 -13.78 -10.58 -8.12
C TYR A 562 -14.19 -10.36 -9.57
N LEU A 563 -15.02 -11.26 -10.10
CA LEU A 563 -15.56 -11.17 -11.45
C LEU A 563 -16.40 -9.91 -11.66
N ARG A 564 -17.20 -9.51 -10.66
CA ARG A 564 -18.03 -8.30 -10.73
C ARG A 564 -17.20 -7.02 -10.84
N LEU A 565 -16.03 -7.00 -10.20
CA LEU A 565 -15.15 -5.83 -10.15
C LEU A 565 -14.10 -5.80 -11.28
N SER A 566 -13.95 -6.89 -12.03
CA SER A 566 -12.90 -7.05 -13.04
C SER A 566 -13.39 -6.64 -14.44
N PRO A 567 -12.90 -5.55 -15.05
CA PRO A 567 -13.32 -5.12 -16.39
C PRO A 567 -12.91 -6.09 -17.52
N GLY A 568 -11.96 -7.00 -17.26
CA GLY A 568 -11.45 -7.96 -18.25
C GLY A 568 -12.27 -9.23 -18.46
N TYR A 569 -13.25 -9.53 -17.58
CA TYR A 569 -14.13 -10.68 -17.70
C TYR A 569 -15.58 -10.17 -17.81
N GLY A 570 -16.16 -10.26 -19.01
CA GLY A 570 -17.49 -9.72 -19.30
C GLY A 570 -18.60 -10.31 -18.41
N GLU A 571 -19.75 -9.61 -18.35
CA GLU A 571 -20.93 -10.01 -17.56
C GLU A 571 -21.36 -11.48 -17.79
N ASP A 572 -21.06 -12.03 -18.98
CA ASP A 572 -21.33 -13.42 -19.35
C ASP A 572 -20.64 -14.46 -18.45
N VAL A 573 -19.37 -14.24 -18.07
CA VAL A 573 -18.64 -15.20 -17.21
C VAL A 573 -19.26 -15.22 -15.81
N LEU A 574 -19.55 -14.04 -15.26
CA LEU A 574 -20.22 -13.93 -13.96
C LEU A 574 -21.61 -14.58 -13.99
N LYS A 575 -22.37 -14.38 -15.08
CA LYS A 575 -23.67 -15.01 -15.28
C LYS A 575 -23.57 -16.54 -15.29
N GLN A 576 -22.64 -17.10 -16.07
CA GLN A 576 -22.42 -18.54 -16.13
C GLN A 576 -22.03 -19.13 -14.76
N VAL A 577 -21.16 -18.46 -14.00
CA VAL A 577 -20.78 -18.88 -12.65
C VAL A 577 -21.98 -18.85 -11.69
N LYS A 578 -22.83 -17.82 -11.76
CA LYS A 578 -24.07 -17.72 -10.97
C LYS A 578 -25.07 -18.83 -11.31
N GLU A 579 -25.29 -19.11 -12.59
CA GLU A 579 -26.17 -20.19 -13.05
C GLU A 579 -25.67 -21.56 -12.59
N TYR A 580 -24.36 -21.80 -12.72
CA TYR A 580 -23.74 -23.02 -12.24
C TYR A 580 -23.91 -23.21 -10.72
N ARG A 581 -23.67 -22.15 -9.93
CA ARG A 581 -23.90 -22.16 -8.48
C ARG A 581 -25.36 -22.48 -8.14
N SER A 582 -26.31 -21.86 -8.83
CA SER A 582 -27.75 -22.11 -8.57
C SER A 582 -28.13 -23.58 -8.82
N LYS A 583 -27.43 -24.27 -9.72
CA LYS A 583 -27.74 -25.66 -10.08
C LYS A 583 -27.02 -26.69 -9.22
N TYR A 584 -25.77 -26.43 -8.83
CA TYR A 584 -24.90 -27.42 -8.19
C TYR A 584 -24.33 -27.00 -6.83
N GLY A 585 -24.55 -25.76 -6.42
CA GLY A 585 -24.00 -25.18 -5.21
C GLY A 585 -25.01 -24.96 -4.08
N VAL A 586 -24.53 -24.32 -3.02
CA VAL A 586 -25.33 -23.84 -1.87
C VAL A 586 -25.35 -22.32 -1.75
#